data_AF-B1Y3V6-F1
#
_entry.id   AF-B1Y3V6-F1
#
_cell.length_a   1.000
_cell.length_b   1.000
_cell.length_c   1.000
_cell.angle_alpha   90.00
_cell.angle_beta   90.00
_cell.angle_gamma   90.00
#
_symmetry.space_group_name_H-M   'P 1'
#
loop_
_entity.id
_entity.type
_entity.pdbx_description
1 polymer ?
#
loop_
_entity_poly.entity_id
_entity_poly.type
_entity_poly.pdbx_seq_one_letter_code
_entity_poly.pdbx_strand_id
1 'polypeptide(L)'
;MPNLRALSAAILIAFGLTACGGGSTSSSSGVLVDDLVVDATVFCDSNSNGTWQSGEAQASTDDSGAFTFSPACEAPVVSLAGTGYDKTTLKAPRGHFRARAHAPVVSPFTTMQLASGLSETQFRTVLAKLGLDNVDASTFNPATHTRLGPTAAAVIKILNEIAEIVESAGGDPAVAFEAAAGAIVSYVNAHTTSGSILERDLDLGDLIEAAATAGFASVPTATWTDTARANAARLAREGLVLLVKSIKGKNSYADIRDDFNNGAVNGIISDTNLDDDNEVEIARGRCRDNDNIGRAQYVYASDDSFTLVGPSLAGGRTSYDLTAFGAGIDLTGHSLGSLTRLELPLQASTLALPKNGSRIAVALEVEEVAGGGDRLLQVLIDRLVLKRDKVTGIVSASITDKSELYFYARSSSGVEIGTGRVAFEDLDGSMLTSSQSGVALDLQVLAARMKGKYPNQIPLLDNLLDATGTFNVRLVVNELDLRHADGSRFGLRKISVKMPDGSGRTAERITGTAVLGRVTF
;
A
#
# COMPACT_ATOMS: atom_id res chain seq x y z
N MET A 1 -29.06 -29.00 -31.10
CA MET A 1 -29.26 -28.62 -29.68
C MET A 1 -27.88 -28.51 -29.05
N PRO A 2 -27.45 -27.33 -28.59
CA PRO A 2 -26.07 -27.09 -28.22
C PRO A 2 -25.81 -27.20 -26.70
N ASN A 3 -24.52 -27.38 -26.40
CA ASN A 3 -23.77 -26.98 -25.19
C ASN A 3 -23.62 -27.97 -24.01
N LEU A 4 -22.58 -28.80 -24.19
CA LEU A 4 -21.49 -29.07 -23.23
C LEU A 4 -21.48 -28.21 -21.95
N ARG A 5 -21.69 -28.86 -20.80
CA ARG A 5 -21.20 -28.43 -19.49
C ARG A 5 -20.73 -29.66 -18.69
N ALA A 6 -19.45 -29.97 -18.81
CA ALA A 6 -18.70 -30.75 -17.83
C ALA A 6 -17.21 -30.58 -18.15
N LEU A 7 -16.49 -29.78 -17.36
CA LEU A 7 -15.11 -29.98 -16.91
C LEU A 7 -14.58 -28.66 -16.35
N SER A 8 -14.30 -28.61 -15.05
CA SER A 8 -13.20 -27.86 -14.44
C SER A 8 -13.19 -28.22 -12.94
N ALA A 9 -12.70 -29.43 -12.66
CA ALA A 9 -12.30 -29.85 -11.33
C ALA A 9 -10.88 -30.43 -11.46
N ALA A 10 -10.00 -30.01 -10.56
CA ALA A 10 -8.65 -30.51 -10.30
C ALA A 10 -7.57 -30.27 -11.38
N ILE A 11 -6.73 -29.25 -11.15
CA ILE A 11 -5.32 -29.23 -11.59
C ILE A 11 -4.51 -29.47 -10.31
N LEU A 12 -4.23 -30.74 -9.97
CA LEU A 12 -2.99 -31.48 -10.27
C LEU A 12 -1.73 -30.85 -9.66
N ILE A 13 -1.50 -31.22 -8.39
CA ILE A 13 -0.18 -31.34 -7.76
C ILE A 13 0.51 -32.54 -8.42
N ALA A 14 1.44 -32.29 -9.33
CA ALA A 14 2.41 -33.28 -9.81
C ALA A 14 3.55 -32.58 -10.57
N PHE A 15 4.54 -32.06 -9.86
CA PHE A 15 5.85 -31.79 -10.45
C PHE A 15 6.75 -33.02 -10.29
N GLY A 16 7.43 -33.36 -11.39
CA GLY A 16 7.93 -34.70 -11.69
C GLY A 16 9.10 -35.22 -10.86
N LEU A 17 9.02 -36.51 -10.54
CA LEU A 17 10.16 -37.35 -10.25
C LEU A 17 10.67 -37.96 -11.57
N THR A 18 11.83 -37.53 -12.05
CA THR A 18 12.83 -38.34 -12.77
C THR A 18 14.07 -37.49 -13.08
N ALA A 19 15.08 -37.55 -12.21
CA ALA A 19 16.50 -37.52 -12.57
C ALA A 19 17.35 -37.83 -11.32
N CYS A 20 18.08 -38.94 -11.39
CA CYS A 20 19.10 -39.35 -10.44
C CYS A 20 20.43 -38.65 -10.81
N GLY A 21 21.10 -38.03 -9.83
CA GLY A 21 22.51 -37.61 -9.94
C GLY A 21 22.75 -36.10 -9.97
N GLY A 22 22.71 -35.44 -8.81
CA GLY A 22 23.15 -34.06 -8.62
C GLY A 22 22.54 -33.49 -7.34
N GLY A 23 23.38 -33.09 -6.38
CA GLY A 23 22.99 -32.78 -5.00
C GLY A 23 21.70 -31.96 -4.91
N SER A 24 20.66 -32.57 -4.33
CA SER A 24 19.36 -31.95 -4.13
C SER A 24 19.51 -30.76 -3.18
N THR A 25 19.61 -29.56 -3.72
CA THR A 25 19.34 -28.36 -2.92
C THR A 25 17.87 -28.44 -2.53
N SER A 26 17.58 -28.71 -1.26
CA SER A 26 16.22 -28.65 -0.73
C SER A 26 15.65 -27.27 -1.01
N SER A 27 14.34 -27.17 -1.29
CA SER A 27 13.63 -25.90 -1.42
C SER A 27 12.37 -25.93 -0.57
N SER A 28 11.98 -24.80 0.00
CA SER A 28 10.68 -24.62 0.67
C SER A 28 9.94 -23.45 0.07
N SER A 29 8.61 -23.52 0.08
CA SER A 29 7.73 -22.53 -0.56
C SER A 29 6.49 -22.30 0.29
N GLY A 30 5.91 -21.12 0.14
CA GLY A 30 4.65 -20.77 0.78
C GLY A 30 3.98 -19.60 0.08
N VAL A 31 2.89 -19.12 0.68
CA VAL A 31 2.15 -17.93 0.23
C VAL A 31 2.03 -16.94 1.39
N LEU A 32 2.24 -15.65 1.11
CA LEU A 32 2.00 -14.56 2.06
C LEU A 32 0.59 -13.99 1.87
N VAL A 33 -0.23 -14.06 2.92
CA VAL A 33 -1.66 -13.72 2.85
C VAL A 33 -2.07 -12.80 3.99
N ASP A 34 -2.62 -11.65 3.61
CA ASP A 34 -3.66 -10.93 4.35
C ASP A 34 -4.95 -11.20 3.59
N ASP A 35 -4.96 -10.78 2.32
CA ASP A 35 -5.64 -11.44 1.21
C ASP A 35 -4.64 -12.23 0.31
N LEU A 36 -3.77 -11.54 -0.40
CA LEU A 36 -2.60 -11.97 -1.16
C LEU A 36 -1.65 -10.77 -1.21
N VAL A 37 -0.46 -10.92 -0.64
CA VAL A 37 0.53 -9.84 -0.62
C VAL A 37 1.56 -10.07 -1.73
N VAL A 38 1.66 -9.13 -2.67
CA VAL A 38 2.52 -9.20 -3.86
C VAL A 38 3.76 -8.34 -3.69
N ASP A 39 4.89 -8.75 -4.30
CA ASP A 39 6.18 -8.03 -4.29
C ASP A 39 6.75 -7.80 -2.87
N ALA A 40 6.24 -8.48 -1.84
CA ALA A 40 6.71 -8.36 -0.47
C ALA A 40 7.98 -9.17 -0.25
N THR A 41 8.84 -8.70 0.65
CA THR A 41 10.04 -9.42 1.07
C THR A 41 9.70 -10.33 2.24
N VAL A 42 10.08 -11.60 2.12
CA VAL A 42 10.07 -12.57 3.22
C VAL A 42 11.48 -13.07 3.45
N PHE A 43 11.82 -13.39 4.70
CA PHE A 43 13.12 -13.93 5.05
C PHE A 43 13.01 -15.10 6.02
N CYS A 44 14.05 -15.94 6.00
CA CYS A 44 14.22 -17.05 6.92
C CYS A 44 14.87 -16.53 8.20
N ASP A 45 14.10 -16.41 9.28
CA ASP A 45 14.51 -15.85 10.58
C ASP A 45 15.33 -16.87 11.38
N SER A 46 16.56 -17.10 10.92
CA SER A 46 17.46 -18.15 11.37
C SER A 46 17.98 -17.94 12.80
N ASN A 47 17.99 -16.69 13.26
CA ASN A 47 18.41 -16.31 14.61
C ASN A 47 17.21 -15.99 15.54
N SER A 48 15.97 -16.08 15.03
CA SER A 48 14.72 -15.87 15.77
C SER A 48 14.60 -14.48 16.40
N ASN A 49 15.13 -13.45 15.74
CA ASN A 49 15.05 -12.06 16.21
C ASN A 49 13.93 -11.26 15.51
N GLY A 50 13.24 -11.84 14.54
CA GLY A 50 12.16 -11.21 13.79
C GLY A 50 12.57 -10.02 12.91
N THR A 51 13.87 -9.78 12.72
CA THR A 51 14.46 -8.65 12.00
C THR A 51 15.46 -9.15 10.97
N TRP A 52 15.23 -8.83 9.70
CA TRP A 52 16.13 -9.27 8.64
C TRP A 52 17.56 -8.77 8.85
N GLN A 53 18.52 -9.68 8.78
CA GLN A 53 19.94 -9.36 8.86
C GLN A 53 20.73 -9.93 7.67
N SER A 54 21.89 -9.30 7.41
CA SER A 54 22.82 -9.80 6.40
C SER A 54 23.25 -11.24 6.72
N GLY A 55 23.08 -12.13 5.75
CA GLY A 55 23.34 -13.57 5.90
C GLY A 55 22.07 -14.43 5.95
N GLU A 56 20.91 -13.83 6.19
CA GLU A 56 19.63 -14.54 6.14
C GLU A 56 19.09 -14.64 4.72
N ALA A 57 18.57 -15.83 4.39
CA ALA A 57 17.94 -16.05 3.10
C ALA A 57 16.68 -15.20 2.97
N GLN A 58 16.49 -14.57 1.81
CA GLN A 58 15.31 -13.78 1.49
C GLN A 58 14.70 -14.22 0.16
N ALA A 59 13.40 -14.02 0.02
CA ALA A 59 12.64 -14.21 -1.21
C ALA A 59 11.63 -13.07 -1.36
N SER A 60 11.17 -12.84 -2.58
CA SER A 60 10.05 -11.91 -2.85
C SER A 60 8.81 -12.70 -3.25
N THR A 61 7.64 -12.21 -2.85
CA THR A 61 6.38 -12.80 -3.28
C THR A 61 6.05 -12.41 -4.72
N ASP A 62 5.50 -13.35 -5.49
CA ASP A 62 5.05 -13.14 -6.86
C ASP A 62 3.61 -12.59 -6.93
N ASP A 63 3.07 -12.48 -8.15
CA ASP A 63 1.70 -12.01 -8.38
C ASP A 63 0.62 -12.91 -7.75
N SER A 64 0.94 -14.13 -7.32
CA SER A 64 0.05 -15.01 -6.56
C SER A 64 0.29 -14.97 -5.05
N GLY A 65 1.19 -14.09 -4.59
CA GLY A 65 1.66 -14.03 -3.21
C GLY A 65 2.63 -15.16 -2.84
N ALA A 66 3.03 -15.99 -3.80
CA ALA A 66 3.87 -17.15 -3.55
C ALA A 66 5.35 -16.76 -3.48
N PHE A 67 6.10 -17.45 -2.63
CA PHE A 67 7.54 -17.28 -2.48
C PHE A 67 8.23 -18.65 -2.41
N THR A 68 9.53 -18.68 -2.72
CA THR A 68 10.34 -19.90 -2.64
C THR A 68 11.75 -19.58 -2.15
N PHE A 69 12.23 -20.37 -1.19
CA PHE A 69 13.61 -20.37 -0.72
C PHE A 69 14.38 -21.52 -1.37
N SER A 70 15.59 -21.21 -1.83
CA SER A 70 16.58 -22.20 -2.28
C SER A 70 17.97 -21.76 -1.78
N PRO A 71 18.58 -22.47 -0.80
CA PRO A 71 18.09 -23.70 -0.17
C PRO A 71 16.84 -23.48 0.71
N ALA A 72 16.19 -24.58 1.12
CA ALA A 72 14.99 -24.55 1.95
C ALA A 72 15.22 -23.79 3.25
N CYS A 73 14.24 -22.95 3.62
CA CYS A 73 14.21 -22.32 4.93
C CYS A 73 13.76 -23.33 5.99
N GLU A 74 14.62 -23.57 6.98
CA GLU A 74 14.40 -24.47 8.13
C GLU A 74 14.03 -23.71 9.41
N ALA A 75 13.92 -22.39 9.34
CA ALA A 75 13.58 -21.49 10.45
C ALA A 75 12.20 -20.84 10.23
N PRO A 76 11.63 -20.11 11.22
CA PRO A 76 10.44 -19.31 11.00
C PRO A 76 10.58 -18.39 9.79
N VAL A 77 9.49 -18.24 9.03
CA VAL A 77 9.43 -17.29 7.91
C VAL A 77 8.76 -16.02 8.38
N VAL A 78 9.37 -14.88 8.09
CA VAL A 78 8.90 -13.56 8.51
C VAL A 78 8.81 -12.63 7.30
N SER A 79 7.71 -11.89 7.16
CA SER A 79 7.62 -10.80 6.19
C SER A 79 8.22 -9.50 6.72
N LEU A 80 8.83 -8.71 5.84
CA LEU A 80 9.28 -7.37 6.16
C LEU A 80 8.10 -6.40 6.01
N ALA A 81 7.68 -5.79 7.13
CA ALA A 81 6.63 -4.78 7.14
C ALA A 81 6.98 -3.61 6.19
N GLY A 82 5.96 -3.03 5.56
CA GLY A 82 6.12 -1.94 4.59
C GLY A 82 6.67 -2.37 3.22
N THR A 83 6.84 -3.68 2.96
CA THR A 83 7.22 -4.17 1.63
C THR A 83 6.05 -4.83 0.90
N GLY A 84 6.05 -4.71 -0.42
CA GLY A 84 4.98 -5.24 -1.27
C GLY A 84 3.66 -4.48 -1.10
N TYR A 85 2.57 -5.10 -1.52
CA TYR A 85 1.21 -4.56 -1.36
C TYR A 85 0.17 -5.67 -1.25
N ASP A 86 -0.85 -5.43 -0.44
CA ASP A 86 -2.08 -6.22 -0.36
C ASP A 86 -2.96 -5.90 -1.58
N LYS A 87 -3.49 -6.94 -2.26
CA LYS A 87 -4.14 -6.77 -3.56
C LYS A 87 -5.48 -6.05 -3.48
N THR A 88 -6.20 -6.19 -2.39
CA THR A 88 -7.49 -5.54 -2.21
C THR A 88 -7.29 -4.07 -1.86
N THR A 89 -6.39 -3.79 -0.92
CA THR A 89 -6.19 -2.45 -0.37
C THR A 89 -5.24 -1.59 -1.19
N LEU A 90 -4.28 -2.21 -1.89
CA LEU A 90 -3.13 -1.56 -2.53
C LEU A 90 -2.23 -0.84 -1.52
N LYS A 91 -2.20 -1.32 -0.28
CA LYS A 91 -1.33 -0.82 0.77
C LYS A 91 -0.29 -1.85 1.13
N ALA A 92 0.90 -1.43 1.53
CA ALA A 92 1.87 -2.34 2.11
C ALA A 92 1.38 -2.83 3.48
N PRO A 93 1.56 -4.12 3.79
CA PRO A 93 1.26 -4.64 5.12
C PRO A 93 2.03 -3.88 6.20
N ARG A 94 1.31 -3.48 7.24
CA ARG A 94 1.86 -2.67 8.34
C ARG A 94 2.52 -3.52 9.44
N GLY A 95 2.19 -4.82 9.51
CA GLY A 95 2.75 -5.78 10.46
C GLY A 95 3.78 -6.73 9.85
N HIS A 96 4.64 -7.29 10.71
CA HIS A 96 5.45 -8.46 10.36
C HIS A 96 4.59 -9.72 10.46
N PHE A 97 4.38 -10.40 9.34
CA PHE A 97 3.67 -11.67 9.35
C PHE A 97 4.66 -12.80 9.57
N ARG A 98 4.39 -13.65 10.55
CA ARG A 98 5.27 -14.74 10.97
C ARG A 98 4.58 -16.08 10.82
N ALA A 99 5.33 -17.08 10.38
CA ALA A 99 4.90 -18.47 10.41
C ALA A 99 6.05 -19.39 10.84
N ARG A 100 5.71 -20.59 11.32
CA ARG A 100 6.70 -21.60 11.67
C ARG A 100 7.45 -22.05 10.42
N ALA A 101 8.62 -22.65 10.62
CA ALA A 101 9.33 -23.34 9.54
C ALA A 101 8.39 -24.30 8.80
N HIS A 102 8.49 -24.32 7.47
CA HIS A 102 7.68 -25.16 6.57
C HIS A 102 6.17 -24.91 6.56
N ALA A 103 5.67 -23.86 7.23
CA ALA A 103 4.27 -23.48 7.10
C ALA A 103 4.00 -23.02 5.66
N PRO A 104 2.98 -23.58 4.96
CA PRO A 104 2.68 -23.20 3.58
C PRO A 104 2.05 -21.81 3.48
N VAL A 105 1.60 -21.23 4.60
CA VAL A 105 0.98 -19.91 4.68
C VAL A 105 1.68 -19.05 5.72
N VAL A 106 1.96 -17.80 5.36
CA VAL A 106 2.40 -16.73 6.26
C VAL A 106 1.29 -15.69 6.30
N SER A 107 0.71 -15.42 7.49
CA SER A 107 -0.48 -14.55 7.61
C SER A 107 -0.61 -13.86 8.97
N PRO A 108 -1.55 -12.90 9.13
CA PRO A 108 -1.97 -12.40 10.44
C PRO A 108 -2.35 -13.52 11.41
N PHE A 109 -3.00 -14.59 10.95
CA PHE A 109 -3.44 -15.69 11.83
C PHE A 109 -2.29 -16.59 12.28
N THR A 110 -1.31 -16.88 11.43
CA THR A 110 -0.09 -17.59 11.87
C THR A 110 0.72 -16.74 12.84
N THR A 111 0.72 -15.42 12.63
CA THR A 111 1.35 -14.45 13.54
C THR A 111 0.68 -14.47 14.91
N MET A 112 -0.65 -14.36 14.94
CA MET A 112 -1.46 -14.48 16.16
C MET A 112 -1.21 -15.80 16.88
N GLN A 113 -1.15 -16.92 16.15
CA GLN A 113 -0.87 -18.22 16.74
C GLN A 113 0.50 -18.25 17.42
N LEU A 114 1.55 -17.79 16.72
CA LEU A 114 2.91 -17.77 17.25
C LEU A 114 3.05 -16.84 18.45
N ALA A 115 2.54 -15.61 18.34
CA ALA A 115 2.60 -14.60 19.40
C ALA A 115 1.86 -15.05 20.67
N SER A 116 0.78 -15.83 20.52
CA SER A 116 -0.01 -16.33 21.65
C SER A 116 0.65 -17.46 22.45
N GLY A 117 1.61 -18.18 21.86
CA GLY A 117 2.16 -19.40 22.44
C GLY A 117 1.18 -20.58 22.57
N LEU A 118 -0.06 -20.45 22.05
CA LEU A 118 -1.07 -21.51 22.13
C LEU A 118 -0.71 -22.71 21.25
N SER A 119 -1.11 -23.90 21.70
CA SER A 119 -1.10 -25.08 20.83
C SER A 119 -2.05 -24.89 19.64
N GLU A 120 -1.83 -25.64 18.56
CA GLU A 120 -2.70 -25.59 17.38
C GLU A 120 -4.17 -25.84 17.72
N THR A 121 -4.45 -26.85 18.56
CA THR A 121 -5.83 -27.17 19.00
C THR A 121 -6.47 -26.02 19.77
N GLN A 122 -5.74 -25.39 20.69
CA GLN A 122 -6.24 -24.23 21.43
C GLN A 122 -6.47 -23.03 20.50
N PHE A 123 -5.56 -22.78 19.57
CA PHE A 123 -5.70 -21.68 18.62
C PHE A 123 -6.85 -21.89 17.64
N ARG A 124 -7.15 -23.13 17.23
CA ARG A 124 -8.36 -23.45 16.45
C ARG A 124 -9.65 -23.07 17.20
N THR A 125 -9.67 -23.20 18.53
CA THR A 125 -10.81 -22.73 19.34
C THR A 125 -10.92 -21.21 19.33
N VAL A 126 -9.79 -20.49 19.34
CA VAL A 126 -9.76 -19.02 19.16
C VAL A 126 -10.33 -18.63 17.80
N LEU A 127 -9.89 -19.28 16.71
CA LEU A 127 -10.41 -19.03 15.36
C LEU A 127 -11.92 -19.31 15.25
N ALA A 128 -12.41 -20.41 15.82
CA ALA A 128 -13.84 -20.72 15.85
C ALA A 128 -14.66 -19.62 16.55
N LYS A 129 -14.19 -19.09 17.68
CA LYS A 129 -14.82 -17.95 18.37
C LYS A 129 -14.75 -16.64 17.59
N LEU A 130 -13.83 -16.52 16.62
CA LEU A 130 -13.81 -15.42 15.65
C LEU A 130 -14.74 -15.68 14.45
N GLY A 131 -15.47 -16.80 14.41
CA GLY A 131 -16.32 -17.19 13.27
C GLY A 131 -15.56 -17.88 12.13
N LEU A 132 -14.32 -18.30 12.36
CA LEU A 132 -13.47 -19.04 11.43
C LEU A 132 -13.45 -20.53 11.82
N ASP A 133 -14.61 -21.17 11.78
CA ASP A 133 -14.79 -22.56 12.18
C ASP A 133 -14.02 -23.54 11.29
N ASN A 134 -13.42 -24.56 11.90
CA ASN A 134 -12.64 -25.61 11.21
C ASN A 134 -11.44 -25.10 10.40
N VAL A 135 -10.94 -23.92 10.73
CA VAL A 135 -9.78 -23.31 10.07
C VAL A 135 -8.49 -23.74 10.77
N ASP A 136 -7.43 -23.98 9.99
CA ASP A 136 -6.05 -24.11 10.45
C ASP A 136 -5.27 -22.85 10.05
N ALA A 137 -4.72 -22.11 11.00
CA ALA A 137 -3.93 -20.92 10.68
C ALA A 137 -2.78 -21.22 9.72
N SER A 138 -2.13 -22.38 9.83
CA SER A 138 -0.94 -22.73 9.06
C SER A 138 -1.21 -23.03 7.57
N THR A 139 -2.47 -23.30 7.21
CA THR A 139 -2.88 -23.62 5.83
C THR A 139 -4.00 -22.73 5.29
N PHE A 140 -4.49 -21.79 6.09
CA PHE A 140 -5.64 -20.98 5.73
C PHE A 140 -5.26 -19.78 4.88
N ASN A 141 -5.67 -19.82 3.62
CA ASN A 141 -5.65 -18.68 2.71
C ASN A 141 -7.06 -18.07 2.63
N PRO A 142 -7.33 -16.90 3.22
CA PRO A 142 -8.67 -16.30 3.20
C PRO A 142 -9.10 -15.84 1.80
N ALA A 143 -8.18 -15.46 0.92
CA ALA A 143 -8.50 -15.02 -0.45
C ALA A 143 -9.09 -16.12 -1.35
N THR A 144 -8.87 -17.40 -1.01
CA THR A 144 -9.46 -18.53 -1.73
C THR A 144 -10.82 -18.96 -1.19
N HIS A 145 -11.35 -18.27 -0.16
CA HIS A 145 -12.60 -18.66 0.52
C HIS A 145 -13.66 -17.57 0.41
N THR A 146 -14.73 -17.85 -0.34
CA THR A 146 -15.84 -16.89 -0.53
C THR A 146 -16.59 -16.57 0.76
N ARG A 147 -16.83 -17.59 1.61
CA ARG A 147 -17.59 -17.41 2.87
C ARG A 147 -16.73 -16.88 4.02
N LEU A 148 -15.54 -17.45 4.21
CA LEU A 148 -14.68 -17.12 5.36
C LEU A 148 -13.75 -15.93 5.09
N GLY A 149 -13.50 -15.58 3.82
CA GLY A 149 -12.66 -14.45 3.44
C GLY A 149 -13.12 -13.13 4.06
N PRO A 150 -14.39 -12.70 3.91
CA PRO A 150 -14.89 -11.49 4.56
C PRO A 150 -14.81 -11.52 6.09
N THR A 151 -15.01 -12.69 6.72
CA THR A 151 -14.86 -12.84 8.18
C THR A 151 -13.41 -12.67 8.61
N ALA A 152 -12.47 -13.23 7.85
CA ALA A 152 -11.04 -13.06 8.09
C ALA A 152 -10.62 -11.60 7.88
N ALA A 153 -11.03 -10.98 6.77
CA ALA A 153 -10.75 -9.58 6.46
C ALA A 153 -11.30 -8.63 7.53
N ALA A 154 -12.43 -8.94 8.16
CA ALA A 154 -12.96 -8.17 9.28
C ALA A 154 -12.01 -8.16 10.50
N VAL A 155 -11.40 -9.30 10.85
CA VAL A 155 -10.39 -9.35 11.92
C VAL A 155 -9.14 -8.58 11.53
N ILE A 156 -8.70 -8.76 10.28
CA ILE A 156 -7.48 -8.11 9.78
C ILE A 156 -7.66 -6.60 9.66
N LYS A 157 -8.87 -6.11 9.31
CA LYS A 157 -9.20 -4.69 9.31
C LYS A 157 -8.95 -4.05 10.67
N ILE A 158 -9.29 -4.73 11.77
CA ILE A 158 -9.03 -4.22 13.12
C ILE A 158 -7.52 -4.02 13.31
N LEU A 159 -6.71 -5.02 12.96
CA LEU A 159 -5.26 -4.97 13.12
C LEU A 159 -4.62 -3.88 12.24
N ASN A 160 -4.99 -3.82 10.96
CA ASN A 160 -4.45 -2.86 10.00
C ASN A 160 -4.86 -1.42 10.37
N GLU A 161 -6.12 -1.17 10.75
CA GLU A 161 -6.56 0.17 11.14
C GLU A 161 -5.83 0.66 12.40
N ILE A 162 -5.66 -0.20 13.42
CA ILE A 162 -4.90 0.16 14.63
C ILE A 162 -3.45 0.52 14.27
N ALA A 163 -2.80 -0.28 13.41
CA ALA A 163 -1.45 0.00 12.96
C ALA A 163 -1.36 1.33 12.17
N GLU A 164 -2.29 1.60 11.26
CA GLU A 164 -2.36 2.85 10.48
C GLU A 164 -2.61 4.08 11.38
N ILE A 165 -3.42 3.95 12.43
CA ILE A 165 -3.64 5.00 13.43
C ILE A 165 -2.35 5.29 14.21
N VAL A 166 -1.62 4.25 14.62
CA VAL A 166 -0.33 4.43 15.31
C VAL A 166 0.70 5.08 14.38
N GLU A 167 0.76 4.69 13.12
CA GLU A 167 1.66 5.30 12.15
C GLU A 167 1.33 6.78 11.92
N SER A 168 0.05 7.16 11.83
CA SER A 168 -0.37 8.56 11.65
C SER A 168 -0.08 9.44 12.88
N ALA A 169 -0.01 8.82 14.07
CA ALA A 169 0.48 9.42 15.31
C ALA A 169 2.03 9.42 15.42
N GLY A 170 2.75 8.84 14.45
CA GLY A 170 4.21 8.78 14.42
C GLY A 170 4.84 7.64 15.24
N GLY A 171 4.03 6.67 15.70
CA GLY A 171 4.53 5.44 16.31
C GLY A 171 4.94 4.37 15.29
N ASP A 172 5.36 3.21 15.79
CA ASP A 172 5.72 2.05 14.98
C ASP A 172 4.48 1.18 14.70
N PRO A 173 4.00 1.10 13.44
CA PRO A 173 2.82 0.31 13.11
C PRO A 173 3.02 -1.20 13.30
N ALA A 174 4.22 -1.73 13.12
CA ALA A 174 4.46 -3.17 13.24
C ALA A 174 4.39 -3.61 14.70
N VAL A 175 4.92 -2.81 15.63
CA VAL A 175 4.78 -3.02 17.08
C VAL A 175 3.31 -2.94 17.50
N ALA A 176 2.56 -1.97 16.99
CA ALA A 176 1.14 -1.83 17.28
C ALA A 176 0.31 -3.01 16.76
N PHE A 177 0.61 -3.49 15.56
CA PHE A 177 -0.02 -4.66 14.96
C PHE A 177 0.19 -5.91 15.83
N GLU A 178 1.44 -6.19 16.24
CA GLU A 178 1.77 -7.34 17.08
C GLU A 178 1.08 -7.26 18.46
N ALA A 179 1.05 -6.08 19.09
CA ALA A 179 0.37 -5.87 20.36
C ALA A 179 -1.15 -6.08 20.24
N ALA A 180 -1.78 -5.53 19.19
CA ALA A 180 -3.20 -5.71 18.93
C ALA A 180 -3.55 -7.19 18.66
N ALA A 181 -2.72 -7.89 17.87
CA ALA A 181 -2.87 -9.31 17.59
C ALA A 181 -2.85 -10.16 18.88
N GLY A 182 -1.88 -9.90 19.77
CA GLY A 182 -1.80 -10.57 21.07
C GLY A 182 -3.01 -10.30 21.98
N ALA A 183 -3.51 -9.06 21.97
CA ALA A 183 -4.68 -8.66 22.75
C ALA A 183 -5.97 -9.31 22.24
N ILE A 184 -6.17 -9.41 20.91
CA ILE A 184 -7.29 -10.14 20.32
C ILE A 184 -7.26 -11.60 20.80
N VAL A 185 -6.13 -12.30 20.65
CA VAL A 185 -6.06 -13.71 21.07
C VAL A 185 -6.35 -13.88 22.55
N SER A 186 -5.77 -13.02 23.40
CA SER A 186 -5.97 -13.06 24.85
C SER A 186 -7.45 -12.87 25.23
N TYR A 187 -8.10 -11.87 24.63
CA TYR A 187 -9.52 -11.60 24.85
C TYR A 187 -10.40 -12.76 24.40
N VAL A 188 -10.22 -13.24 23.17
CA VAL A 188 -11.03 -14.33 22.61
C VAL A 188 -10.85 -15.65 23.38
N ASN A 189 -9.62 -15.95 23.80
CA ASN A 189 -9.34 -17.16 24.56
C ASN A 189 -10.05 -17.13 25.93
N ALA A 190 -10.04 -15.98 26.60
CA ALA A 190 -10.73 -15.77 27.87
C ALA A 190 -12.26 -15.67 27.76
N HIS A 191 -12.79 -15.36 26.56
CA HIS A 191 -14.23 -15.17 26.36
C HIS A 191 -15.00 -16.48 26.52
N THR A 192 -16.00 -16.51 27.40
CA THR A 192 -16.74 -17.73 27.74
C THR A 192 -18.09 -17.85 27.01
N THR A 193 -18.55 -16.81 26.35
CA THR A 193 -19.84 -16.80 25.64
C THR A 193 -19.80 -17.72 24.42
N SER A 194 -20.87 -18.49 24.22
CA SER A 194 -21.04 -19.33 23.03
C SER A 194 -21.34 -18.49 21.78
N GLY A 195 -20.77 -18.90 20.64
CA GLY A 195 -20.95 -18.22 19.35
C GLY A 195 -19.77 -17.33 18.98
N SER A 196 -19.82 -16.73 17.79
CA SER A 196 -18.76 -15.85 17.31
C SER A 196 -18.86 -14.48 17.99
N ILE A 197 -17.72 -13.98 18.46
CA ILE A 197 -17.58 -12.63 19.05
C ILE A 197 -17.98 -11.55 18.04
N LEU A 198 -17.76 -11.81 16.74
CA LEU A 198 -18.09 -10.87 15.67
C LEU A 198 -19.60 -10.74 15.40
N GLU A 199 -20.47 -11.49 16.08
CA GLU A 199 -21.94 -11.40 15.94
C GLU A 199 -22.59 -10.47 16.96
N ARG A 200 -21.89 -10.14 18.05
CA ARG A 200 -22.45 -9.40 19.18
C ARG A 200 -21.72 -8.07 19.32
N ASP A 201 -22.45 -6.98 19.11
CA ASP A 201 -21.87 -5.62 19.11
C ASP A 201 -21.10 -5.29 20.39
N LEU A 202 -21.58 -5.74 21.56
CA LEU A 202 -20.88 -5.57 22.83
C LEU A 202 -19.56 -6.34 22.84
N ASP A 203 -19.60 -7.64 22.57
CA ASP A 203 -18.43 -8.51 22.60
C ASP A 203 -17.38 -8.08 21.56
N LEU A 204 -17.83 -7.67 20.36
CA LEU A 204 -16.98 -7.12 19.30
C LEU A 204 -16.36 -5.78 19.70
N GLY A 205 -17.15 -4.88 20.26
CA GLY A 205 -16.67 -3.58 20.72
C GLY A 205 -15.59 -3.72 21.78
N ASP A 206 -15.79 -4.62 22.74
CA ASP A 206 -14.85 -4.87 23.84
C ASP A 206 -13.56 -5.55 23.32
N LEU A 207 -13.66 -6.44 22.33
CA LEU A 207 -12.50 -7.00 21.61
C LEU A 207 -11.68 -5.90 20.91
N ILE A 208 -12.36 -5.00 20.19
CA ILE A 208 -11.69 -3.91 19.46
C ILE A 208 -11.02 -2.96 20.46
N GLU A 209 -11.67 -2.61 21.56
CA GLU A 209 -11.10 -1.73 22.58
C GLU A 209 -9.88 -2.35 23.26
N ALA A 210 -9.91 -3.65 23.55
CA ALA A 210 -8.75 -4.38 24.06
C ALA A 210 -7.57 -4.35 23.06
N ALA A 211 -7.85 -4.60 21.78
CA ALA A 211 -6.86 -4.55 20.72
C ALA A 211 -6.26 -3.14 20.54
N ALA A 212 -7.13 -2.12 20.47
CA ALA A 212 -6.74 -0.73 20.29
C ALA A 212 -5.94 -0.21 21.50
N THR A 213 -6.34 -0.57 22.73
CA THR A 213 -5.60 -0.21 23.94
C THR A 213 -4.18 -0.77 23.91
N ALA A 214 -4.02 -2.04 23.52
CA ALA A 214 -2.71 -2.66 23.40
C ALA A 214 -1.87 -2.04 22.28
N GLY A 215 -2.46 -1.80 21.11
CA GLY A 215 -1.78 -1.17 19.98
C GLY A 215 -1.35 0.27 20.27
N PHE A 216 -2.24 1.10 20.82
CA PHE A 216 -1.98 2.52 21.08
C PHE A 216 -1.03 2.77 22.26
N ALA A 217 -0.78 1.76 23.09
CA ALA A 217 0.26 1.84 24.12
C ALA A 217 1.67 2.08 23.53
N SER A 218 1.90 1.73 22.25
CA SER A 218 3.18 1.98 21.56
C SER A 218 3.37 3.42 21.11
N VAL A 219 2.31 4.24 21.05
CA VAL A 219 2.40 5.66 20.69
C VAL A 219 3.07 6.40 21.85
N PRO A 220 4.19 7.13 21.68
CA PRO A 220 4.89 7.79 22.78
C PRO A 220 4.00 8.75 23.59
N THR A 221 4.22 8.83 24.91
CA THR A 221 3.43 9.72 25.79
C THR A 221 3.58 11.20 25.47
N ALA A 222 4.68 11.58 24.82
CA ALA A 222 4.90 12.93 24.31
C ALA A 222 3.98 13.28 23.13
N THR A 223 3.47 12.28 22.42
CA THR A 223 2.49 12.42 21.35
C THR A 223 1.08 12.34 21.92
N TRP A 224 0.77 11.28 22.67
CA TRP A 224 -0.54 11.05 23.29
C TRP A 224 -0.40 10.78 24.77
N THR A 225 -1.08 11.58 25.60
CA THR A 225 -1.23 11.27 27.02
C THR A 225 -1.94 9.92 27.23
N ASP A 226 -1.92 9.38 28.45
CA ASP A 226 -2.68 8.17 28.75
C ASP A 226 -4.20 8.37 28.54
N THR A 227 -4.71 9.58 28.82
CA THR A 227 -6.08 9.97 28.50
C THR A 227 -6.33 9.95 26.99
N ALA A 228 -5.43 10.54 26.20
CA ALA A 228 -5.55 10.55 24.75
C ALA A 228 -5.54 9.14 24.15
N ARG A 229 -4.67 8.24 24.63
CA ARG A 229 -4.64 6.83 24.21
C ARG A 229 -5.95 6.11 24.52
N ALA A 230 -6.50 6.29 25.73
CA ALA A 230 -7.78 5.70 26.12
C ALA A 230 -8.95 6.25 25.29
N ASN A 231 -8.97 7.56 25.03
CA ASN A 231 -9.97 8.19 24.19
C ASN A 231 -9.87 7.74 22.72
N ALA A 232 -8.66 7.58 22.19
CA ALA A 232 -8.44 6.99 20.86
C ALA A 232 -8.97 5.56 20.78
N ALA A 233 -8.71 4.71 21.79
CA ALA A 233 -9.20 3.32 21.83
C ALA A 233 -10.74 3.27 21.83
N ARG A 234 -11.39 4.15 22.59
CA ARG A 234 -12.86 4.31 22.57
C ARG A 234 -13.39 4.74 21.21
N LEU A 235 -12.75 5.70 20.54
CA LEU A 235 -13.15 6.14 19.20
C LEU A 235 -12.96 5.02 18.16
N ALA A 236 -11.87 4.27 18.26
CA ALA A 236 -11.58 3.13 17.41
C ALA A 236 -12.66 2.05 17.57
N ARG A 237 -13.04 1.70 18.81
CA ARG A 237 -14.18 0.82 19.10
C ARG A 237 -15.44 1.24 18.38
N GLU A 238 -15.88 2.48 18.55
CA GLU A 238 -17.17 2.95 18.02
C GLU A 238 -17.19 2.88 16.48
N GLY A 239 -16.12 3.30 15.81
CA GLY A 239 -16.05 3.30 14.34
C GLY A 239 -15.79 1.93 13.72
N LEU A 240 -14.87 1.15 14.28
CA LEU A 240 -14.49 -0.16 13.74
C LEU A 240 -15.60 -1.20 13.89
N VAL A 241 -16.47 -1.11 14.91
CA VAL A 241 -17.65 -2.00 15.01
C VAL A 241 -18.50 -1.90 13.74
N LEU A 242 -18.72 -0.70 13.21
CA LEU A 242 -19.52 -0.50 12.00
C LEU A 242 -18.81 -1.07 10.76
N LEU A 243 -17.52 -0.79 10.58
CA LEU A 243 -16.74 -1.29 9.44
C LEU A 243 -16.64 -2.82 9.46
N VAL A 244 -16.38 -3.43 10.62
CA VAL A 244 -16.29 -4.88 10.78
C VAL A 244 -17.62 -5.55 10.42
N LYS A 245 -18.75 -5.00 10.89
CA LYS A 245 -20.08 -5.52 10.56
C LYS A 245 -20.37 -5.40 9.06
N SER A 246 -20.01 -4.27 8.47
CA SER A 246 -20.19 -4.05 7.02
C SER A 246 -19.38 -5.06 6.21
N ILE A 247 -18.07 -5.21 6.49
CA ILE A 247 -17.17 -6.16 5.82
C ILE A 247 -17.71 -7.59 5.92
N LYS A 248 -18.05 -8.03 7.12
CA LYS A 248 -18.56 -9.38 7.38
C LYS A 248 -19.88 -9.67 6.65
N GLY A 249 -20.71 -8.65 6.44
CA GLY A 249 -21.98 -8.76 5.74
C GLY A 249 -21.86 -8.99 4.22
N LYS A 250 -20.66 -8.94 3.65
CA LYS A 250 -20.43 -9.08 2.21
C LYS A 250 -19.92 -10.47 1.83
N ASN A 251 -19.89 -10.75 0.53
CA ASN A 251 -19.69 -12.10 -0.01
C ASN A 251 -18.32 -12.32 -0.67
N SER A 252 -17.52 -11.25 -0.86
CA SER A 252 -16.24 -11.34 -1.55
C SER A 252 -15.29 -10.19 -1.20
N TYR A 253 -14.00 -10.38 -1.48
CA TYR A 253 -12.99 -9.32 -1.37
C TYR A 253 -13.29 -8.11 -2.26
N ALA A 254 -13.89 -8.34 -3.43
CA ALA A 254 -14.31 -7.26 -4.33
C ALA A 254 -15.39 -6.37 -3.70
N ASP A 255 -16.34 -6.96 -2.96
CA ASP A 255 -17.43 -6.23 -2.31
C ASP A 255 -16.94 -5.44 -1.08
N ILE A 256 -16.00 -6.00 -0.32
CA ILE A 256 -15.48 -5.36 0.91
C ILE A 256 -14.43 -4.29 0.63
N ARG A 257 -13.92 -4.19 -0.60
CA ARG A 257 -12.76 -3.37 -0.94
C ARG A 257 -12.86 -1.93 -0.42
N ASP A 258 -14.02 -1.29 -0.59
CA ASP A 258 -14.25 0.07 -0.08
C ASP A 258 -14.13 0.18 1.44
N ASP A 259 -14.77 -0.74 2.17
CA ASP A 259 -14.76 -0.74 3.64
C ASP A 259 -13.39 -1.13 4.18
N PHE A 260 -12.69 -2.03 3.47
CA PHE A 260 -11.37 -2.50 3.86
C PHE A 260 -10.34 -1.36 3.70
N ASN A 261 -10.43 -0.58 2.62
CA ASN A 261 -9.63 0.63 2.41
C ASN A 261 -10.06 1.85 3.21
N ASN A 262 -11.20 1.78 3.90
CA ASN A 262 -11.78 2.94 4.55
C ASN A 262 -10.98 3.38 5.77
N GLY A 263 -10.24 4.47 5.66
CA GLY A 263 -9.48 5.08 6.76
C GLY A 263 -10.27 6.09 7.60
N ALA A 264 -11.60 6.07 7.57
CA ALA A 264 -12.44 7.08 8.23
C ALA A 264 -12.19 7.17 9.75
N VAL A 265 -11.92 6.03 10.40
CA VAL A 265 -11.66 5.98 11.84
C VAL A 265 -10.33 6.68 12.15
N ASN A 266 -9.27 6.37 11.40
CA ASN A 266 -8.00 7.10 11.46
C ASN A 266 -8.17 8.60 11.18
N GLY A 267 -8.95 8.96 10.16
CA GLY A 267 -9.30 10.35 9.85
C GLY A 267 -9.94 11.08 11.04
N ILE A 268 -10.94 10.48 11.69
CA ILE A 268 -11.62 11.06 12.85
C ILE A 268 -10.67 11.19 14.05
N ILE A 269 -9.94 10.13 14.40
CA ILE A 269 -9.03 10.14 15.55
C ILE A 269 -7.93 11.18 15.35
N SER A 270 -7.27 11.20 14.19
CA SER A 270 -6.20 12.17 13.89
C SER A 270 -6.68 13.62 13.87
N ASP A 271 -7.96 13.85 13.59
CA ASP A 271 -8.57 15.17 13.56
C ASP A 271 -9.01 15.70 14.92
N THR A 272 -9.08 14.84 15.93
CA THR A 272 -9.65 15.13 17.25
C THR A 272 -8.54 15.52 18.22
N ASN A 273 -8.73 16.56 19.02
CA ASN A 273 -7.93 16.75 20.21
C ASN A 273 -8.35 15.71 21.27
N LEU A 274 -7.58 14.63 21.37
CA LEU A 274 -7.93 13.47 22.19
C LEU A 274 -7.88 13.73 23.71
N ASP A 275 -7.28 14.85 24.14
CA ASP A 275 -7.27 15.32 25.52
C ASP A 275 -8.47 16.22 25.88
N ASP A 276 -9.29 16.60 24.89
CA ASP A 276 -10.50 17.39 25.09
C ASP A 276 -11.74 16.48 25.04
N ASP A 277 -12.36 16.25 26.20
CA ASP A 277 -13.53 15.37 26.33
C ASP A 277 -14.73 15.83 25.45
N ASN A 278 -14.88 17.13 25.21
CA ASN A 278 -15.97 17.65 24.37
C ASN A 278 -15.69 17.37 22.88
N GLU A 279 -14.44 17.57 22.42
CA GLU A 279 -14.07 17.16 21.06
C GLU A 279 -14.19 15.64 20.86
N VAL A 280 -13.80 14.86 21.87
CA VAL A 280 -13.94 13.39 21.86
C VAL A 280 -15.41 12.97 21.77
N GLU A 281 -16.32 13.61 22.51
CA GLU A 281 -17.75 13.26 22.41
C GLU A 281 -18.34 13.62 21.04
N ILE A 282 -17.94 14.74 20.44
CA ILE A 282 -18.31 15.08 19.05
C ILE A 282 -17.76 14.04 18.08
N ALA A 283 -16.51 13.62 18.25
CA ALA A 283 -15.88 12.60 17.43
C ALA A 283 -16.58 11.23 17.56
N ARG A 284 -17.06 10.87 18.76
CA ARG A 284 -17.88 9.66 18.96
C ARG A 284 -19.17 9.72 18.18
N GLY A 285 -19.83 10.89 18.13
CA GLY A 285 -20.99 11.12 17.28
C GLY A 285 -20.68 10.82 15.81
N ARG A 286 -19.53 11.28 15.31
CA ARG A 286 -19.06 10.99 13.94
C ARG A 286 -18.74 9.52 13.70
N CYS A 287 -18.13 8.82 14.68
CA CYS A 287 -17.86 7.38 14.57
C CYS A 287 -19.13 6.53 14.55
N ARG A 288 -20.24 7.01 15.14
CA ARG A 288 -21.54 6.31 15.13
C ARG A 288 -22.38 6.61 13.90
N ASP A 289 -22.00 7.63 13.14
CA ASP A 289 -22.70 8.02 11.94
C ASP A 289 -22.31 7.09 10.78
N ASN A 290 -23.19 6.13 10.51
CA ASN A 290 -22.98 5.14 9.46
C ASN A 290 -22.88 5.78 8.05
N ASP A 291 -23.47 6.95 7.83
CA ASP A 291 -23.34 7.65 6.55
C ASP A 291 -21.93 8.18 6.32
N ASN A 292 -21.18 8.46 7.39
CA ASN A 292 -19.80 8.93 7.28
C ASN A 292 -18.81 7.76 7.32
N ILE A 293 -18.98 6.81 8.23
CA ILE A 293 -18.09 5.65 8.37
C ILE A 293 -18.29 4.62 7.25
N GLY A 294 -19.52 4.36 6.81
CA GLY A 294 -19.80 3.31 5.82
C GLY A 294 -19.52 3.70 4.37
N ARG A 295 -19.24 4.98 4.09
CA ARG A 295 -18.93 5.46 2.73
C ARG A 295 -17.45 5.29 2.41
N ALA A 296 -17.17 4.85 1.19
CA ALA A 296 -15.81 4.79 0.66
C ALA A 296 -15.09 6.13 0.84
N GLN A 297 -13.86 6.08 1.35
CA GLN A 297 -13.00 7.24 1.49
C GLN A 297 -11.85 7.12 0.50
N TYR A 298 -11.63 8.16 -0.31
CA TYR A 298 -10.67 8.12 -1.40
C TYR A 298 -10.16 9.52 -1.77
N VAL A 299 -9.05 9.54 -2.49
CA VAL A 299 -8.54 10.71 -3.19
C VAL A 299 -8.96 10.61 -4.65
N TYR A 300 -9.28 11.72 -5.30
CA TYR A 300 -9.68 11.72 -6.70
C TYR A 300 -9.08 12.88 -7.49
N ALA A 301 -8.90 12.65 -8.78
CA ALA A 301 -8.53 13.70 -9.72
C ALA A 301 -9.72 14.65 -9.93
N SER A 302 -9.60 15.90 -9.49
CA SER A 302 -10.68 16.88 -9.67
C SER A 302 -10.90 17.12 -11.15
N ASP A 303 -12.18 17.05 -11.55
CA ASP A 303 -12.62 17.27 -12.94
C ASP A 303 -11.99 16.31 -13.97
N ASP A 304 -11.43 15.19 -13.49
CA ASP A 304 -10.71 14.21 -14.32
C ASP A 304 -9.74 14.88 -15.31
N SER A 305 -8.95 15.83 -14.81
CA SER A 305 -8.04 16.62 -15.65
C SER A 305 -6.61 16.64 -15.11
N PHE A 306 -5.67 16.99 -15.97
CA PHE A 306 -4.32 17.39 -15.59
C PHE A 306 -3.92 18.64 -16.37
N THR A 307 -3.02 19.44 -15.81
CA THR A 307 -2.60 20.69 -16.40
C THR A 307 -1.10 20.71 -16.66
N LEU A 308 -0.71 21.11 -17.86
CA LEU A 308 0.65 21.49 -18.21
C LEU A 308 0.84 23.00 -18.05
N VAL A 309 1.96 23.40 -17.48
CA VAL A 309 2.35 24.80 -17.30
C VAL A 309 3.69 25.01 -17.98
N GLY A 310 3.83 26.03 -18.81
CA GLY A 310 5.07 26.35 -19.50
C GLY A 310 4.94 27.60 -20.36
N PRO A 311 6.01 28.40 -20.52
CA PRO A 311 5.97 29.66 -21.24
C PRO A 311 5.66 29.50 -22.74
N SER A 312 5.91 28.31 -23.29
CA SER A 312 5.61 27.99 -24.70
C SER A 312 4.14 27.64 -24.94
N LEU A 313 3.37 27.32 -23.89
CA LEU A 313 1.97 26.95 -24.02
C LEU A 313 1.08 28.18 -24.20
N ALA A 314 -0.05 28.02 -24.88
CA ALA A 314 -1.04 29.09 -25.03
C ALA A 314 -1.52 29.58 -23.65
N GLY A 315 -1.32 30.87 -23.35
CA GLY A 315 -1.64 31.44 -22.03
C GLY A 315 -0.75 30.97 -20.87
N GLY A 316 0.37 30.31 -21.17
CA GLY A 316 1.31 29.77 -20.18
C GLY A 316 0.83 28.50 -19.46
N ARG A 317 -0.39 28.03 -19.76
CA ARG A 317 -1.05 26.92 -19.07
C ARG A 317 -2.09 26.27 -19.98
N THR A 318 -2.13 24.94 -20.03
CA THR A 318 -3.14 24.19 -20.80
C THR A 318 -3.61 22.97 -20.00
N SER A 319 -4.93 22.83 -19.84
CA SER A 319 -5.55 21.69 -19.14
C SER A 319 -6.12 20.70 -20.13
N TYR A 320 -6.02 19.42 -19.80
CA TYR A 320 -6.49 18.30 -20.61
C TYR A 320 -7.27 17.33 -19.73
N ASP A 321 -8.35 16.79 -20.27
CA ASP A 321 -9.10 15.68 -19.66
C ASP A 321 -8.24 14.39 -19.69
N LEU A 322 -8.32 13.56 -18.64
CA LEU A 322 -7.58 12.30 -18.52
C LEU A 322 -7.98 11.28 -19.59
N THR A 323 -9.19 11.34 -20.12
CA THR A 323 -9.64 10.58 -21.29
C THR A 323 -8.89 11.03 -22.54
N ALA A 324 -8.75 12.34 -22.74
CA ALA A 324 -7.98 12.90 -23.84
C ALA A 324 -6.48 12.56 -23.69
N PHE A 325 -5.96 12.57 -22.46
CA PHE A 325 -4.61 12.09 -22.15
C PHE A 325 -4.39 10.64 -22.59
N GLY A 326 -5.33 9.76 -22.23
CA GLY A 326 -5.34 8.35 -22.61
C GLY A 326 -5.38 8.13 -24.12
N ALA A 327 -6.19 8.92 -24.84
CA ALA A 327 -6.26 8.87 -26.30
C ALA A 327 -4.99 9.41 -26.99
N GLY A 328 -4.34 10.37 -26.36
CA GLY A 328 -3.11 11.00 -26.79
C GLY A 328 -3.29 12.50 -27.01
N ILE A 329 -2.40 13.29 -26.45
CA ILE A 329 -2.33 14.75 -26.67
C ILE A 329 -1.22 15.09 -27.65
N ASP A 330 -1.46 16.13 -28.44
CA ASP A 330 -0.49 16.67 -29.38
C ASP A 330 0.09 17.97 -28.82
N LEU A 331 1.39 17.95 -28.56
CA LEU A 331 2.22 19.07 -28.13
C LEU A 331 3.31 19.37 -29.17
N THR A 332 3.07 19.03 -30.45
CA THR A 332 4.04 19.24 -31.53
C THR A 332 4.58 20.67 -31.50
N GLY A 333 5.90 20.80 -31.43
CA GLY A 333 6.59 22.10 -31.33
C GLY A 333 6.91 22.53 -29.90
N HIS A 334 6.65 21.67 -28.91
CA HIS A 334 7.13 21.79 -27.54
C HIS A 334 8.11 20.66 -27.22
N SER A 335 8.84 20.78 -26.11
CA SER A 335 9.66 19.69 -25.56
C SER A 335 9.34 19.50 -24.09
N LEU A 336 9.76 18.38 -23.50
CA LEU A 336 9.63 18.19 -22.05
C LEU A 336 10.39 19.29 -21.29
N GLY A 337 11.54 19.70 -21.81
CA GLY A 337 12.36 20.80 -21.28
C GLY A 337 11.68 22.18 -21.36
N SER A 338 10.72 22.39 -22.27
CA SER A 338 9.97 23.65 -22.36
C SER A 338 8.82 23.76 -21.35
N LEU A 339 8.47 22.65 -20.67
CA LEU A 339 7.44 22.62 -19.64
C LEU A 339 8.04 23.00 -18.28
N THR A 340 7.32 23.83 -17.53
CA THR A 340 7.71 24.24 -16.19
C THR A 340 7.15 23.29 -15.13
N ARG A 341 5.84 23.04 -15.16
CA ARG A 341 5.16 22.22 -14.15
C ARG A 341 4.12 21.29 -14.76
N LEU A 342 3.94 20.14 -14.12
CA LEU A 342 2.82 19.24 -14.30
C LEU A 342 1.94 19.36 -13.07
N GLU A 343 0.68 19.76 -13.21
CA GLU A 343 -0.27 19.85 -12.10
C GLU A 343 -1.37 18.80 -12.26
N LEU A 344 -1.60 18.03 -11.19
CA LEU A 344 -2.74 17.12 -11.05
C LEU A 344 -3.66 17.69 -9.98
N PRO A 345 -4.83 18.23 -10.37
CA PRO A 345 -5.84 18.64 -9.42
C PRO A 345 -6.31 17.44 -8.59
N LEU A 346 -6.16 17.50 -7.27
CA LEU A 346 -6.49 16.39 -6.38
C LEU A 346 -7.39 16.90 -5.25
N GLN A 347 -8.46 16.15 -4.99
CA GLN A 347 -9.35 16.34 -3.85
C GLN A 347 -9.49 15.03 -3.09
N ALA A 348 -9.92 15.14 -1.84
CA ALA A 348 -10.13 14.00 -0.95
C ALA A 348 -11.51 14.09 -0.32
N SER A 349 -12.18 12.93 -0.21
CA SER A 349 -13.36 12.81 0.64
C SER A 349 -13.01 13.18 2.08
N THR A 350 -14.02 13.57 2.86
CA THR A 350 -13.85 14.22 4.16
C THR A 350 -12.90 13.51 5.12
N LEU A 351 -12.86 12.16 5.08
CA LEU A 351 -12.07 11.34 6.00
C LEU A 351 -11.02 10.46 5.30
N ALA A 352 -10.68 10.73 4.03
CA ALA A 352 -9.73 9.91 3.29
C ALA A 352 -8.28 10.03 3.74
N LEU A 353 -7.89 11.18 4.28
CA LEU A 353 -6.53 11.46 4.73
C LEU A 353 -6.55 11.94 6.19
N PRO A 354 -5.66 11.42 7.05
CA PRO A 354 -5.55 11.88 8.43
C PRO A 354 -4.94 13.29 8.48
N LYS A 355 -5.11 13.98 9.62
CA LYS A 355 -4.61 15.34 9.84
C LYS A 355 -3.12 15.52 9.53
N ASN A 356 -2.31 14.53 9.91
CA ASN A 356 -0.86 14.54 9.71
C ASN A 356 -0.44 14.06 8.31
N GLY A 357 -1.39 13.63 7.50
CA GLY A 357 -1.21 13.12 6.15
C GLY A 357 -0.90 11.62 6.09
N SER A 358 -1.06 11.06 4.90
CA SER A 358 -0.73 9.67 4.59
C SER A 358 0.55 9.59 3.78
N ARG A 359 1.36 8.57 4.06
CA ARG A 359 2.55 8.26 3.26
C ARG A 359 2.14 7.52 2.00
N ILE A 360 2.70 7.92 0.87
CA ILE A 360 2.51 7.28 -0.42
C ILE A 360 3.83 7.17 -1.16
N ALA A 361 3.84 6.35 -2.22
CA ALA A 361 4.89 6.35 -3.22
C ALA A 361 4.31 6.71 -4.58
N VAL A 362 5.04 7.49 -5.36
CA VAL A 362 4.65 7.91 -6.71
C VAL A 362 5.76 7.58 -7.68
N ALA A 363 5.42 7.00 -8.82
CA ALA A 363 6.36 6.76 -9.90
C ALA A 363 5.83 7.27 -11.23
N LEU A 364 6.74 7.79 -12.05
CA LEU A 364 6.52 8.25 -13.41
C LEU A 364 7.40 7.43 -14.35
N GLU A 365 6.81 6.93 -15.42
CA GLU A 365 7.52 6.33 -16.54
C GLU A 365 7.13 7.05 -17.83
N VAL A 366 8.14 7.42 -18.62
CA VAL A 366 7.99 8.00 -19.96
C VAL A 366 8.80 7.14 -20.92
N GLU A 367 8.13 6.51 -21.87
CA GLU A 367 8.71 5.56 -22.81
C GLU A 367 8.38 5.97 -24.25
N GLU A 368 9.39 6.03 -25.11
CA GLU A 368 9.19 6.35 -26.52
C GLU A 368 8.45 5.23 -27.25
N VAL A 369 7.43 5.60 -28.03
CA VAL A 369 6.61 4.63 -28.80
C VAL A 369 7.36 4.11 -30.02
N ALA A 370 8.13 4.98 -30.68
CA ALA A 370 8.94 4.61 -31.84
C ALA A 370 10.21 3.84 -31.41
N GLY A 371 10.76 2.99 -32.29
CA GLY A 371 12.01 2.27 -32.04
C GLY A 371 11.93 1.09 -31.06
N GLY A 372 10.80 0.89 -30.37
CA GLY A 372 10.64 -0.18 -29.38
C GLY A 372 11.06 0.23 -27.95
N GLY A 373 10.89 1.50 -27.59
CA GLY A 373 11.20 2.01 -26.25
C GLY A 373 12.66 2.40 -26.06
N ASP A 374 13.36 2.80 -27.13
CA ASP A 374 14.79 3.12 -27.08
C ASP A 374 15.10 4.18 -26.02
N ARG A 375 14.29 5.25 -25.97
CA ARG A 375 14.30 6.20 -24.86
C ARG A 375 13.33 5.79 -23.76
N LEU A 376 13.83 5.83 -22.53
CA LEU A 376 13.08 5.52 -21.32
C LEU A 376 13.50 6.46 -20.20
N LEU A 377 12.55 7.03 -19.49
CA LEU A 377 12.73 7.78 -18.25
C LEU A 377 11.85 7.16 -17.18
N GLN A 378 12.42 6.91 -16.01
CA GLN A 378 11.73 6.37 -14.85
C GLN A 378 12.14 7.16 -13.62
N VAL A 379 11.15 7.63 -12.88
CA VAL A 379 11.33 8.37 -11.62
C VAL A 379 10.40 7.75 -10.60
N LEU A 380 10.87 7.56 -9.38
CA LEU A 380 10.06 7.12 -8.26
C LEU A 380 10.44 7.96 -7.05
N ILE A 381 9.44 8.47 -6.35
CA ILE A 381 9.60 9.15 -5.07
C ILE A 381 8.82 8.35 -4.03
N ASP A 382 9.54 7.78 -3.08
CA ASP A 382 8.99 7.04 -1.95
C ASP A 382 8.81 7.95 -0.73
N ARG A 383 7.87 7.57 0.15
CA ARG A 383 7.52 8.26 1.40
C ARG A 383 7.16 9.74 1.19
N LEU A 384 6.37 10.04 0.17
CA LEU A 384 5.70 11.32 0.01
C LEU A 384 4.54 11.42 1.00
N VAL A 385 4.30 12.60 1.58
CA VAL A 385 3.17 12.81 2.50
C VAL A 385 2.09 13.61 1.81
N LEU A 386 0.89 13.04 1.70
CA LEU A 386 -0.32 13.71 1.23
C LEU A 386 -1.16 14.22 2.39
N LYS A 387 -1.60 15.47 2.32
CA LYS A 387 -2.49 16.10 3.31
C LYS A 387 -3.71 16.70 2.64
N ARG A 388 -4.86 16.56 3.29
CA ARG A 388 -6.11 17.20 2.91
C ARG A 388 -6.29 18.53 3.63
N ASP A 389 -6.60 19.58 2.89
CA ASP A 389 -7.13 20.82 3.47
C ASP A 389 -8.58 20.59 3.93
N LYS A 390 -8.86 20.89 5.21
CA LYS A 390 -10.15 20.53 5.81
C LYS A 390 -11.34 21.28 5.20
N VAL A 391 -11.12 22.51 4.77
CA VAL A 391 -12.16 23.44 4.31
C VAL A 391 -12.48 23.19 2.85
N THR A 392 -11.45 23.11 2.02
CA THR A 392 -11.56 23.00 0.56
C THR A 392 -11.57 21.56 0.07
N GLY A 393 -11.05 20.61 0.85
CA GLY A 393 -10.84 19.22 0.44
C GLY A 393 -9.68 19.01 -0.53
N ILE A 394 -8.95 20.07 -0.88
CA ILE A 394 -7.79 20.00 -1.77
C ILE A 394 -6.68 19.18 -1.13
N VAL A 395 -6.04 18.33 -1.92
CA VAL A 395 -4.89 17.54 -1.50
C VAL A 395 -3.60 18.25 -1.87
N SER A 396 -2.71 18.32 -0.88
CA SER A 396 -1.35 18.83 -0.97
C SER A 396 -0.37 17.67 -0.80
N ALA A 397 0.82 17.79 -1.40
CA ALA A 397 1.90 16.83 -1.26
C ALA A 397 3.14 17.52 -0.69
N SER A 398 3.89 16.79 0.11
CA SER A 398 5.13 17.26 0.70
C SER A 398 6.20 16.18 0.70
N ILE A 399 7.44 16.61 0.46
CA ILE A 399 8.66 15.82 0.61
C ILE A 399 9.16 16.01 2.04
N THR A 400 9.61 14.93 2.66
CA THR A 400 10.21 14.93 4.01
C THR A 400 11.69 14.56 3.92
N ASP A 401 12.42 14.74 5.02
CA ASP A 401 13.80 14.28 5.18
C ASP A 401 13.96 12.75 5.04
N LYS A 402 12.87 12.00 5.08
CA LYS A 402 12.83 10.54 4.88
C LYS A 402 12.43 10.12 3.47
N SER A 403 12.08 11.07 2.60
CA SER A 403 11.65 10.77 1.24
C SER A 403 12.85 10.38 0.38
N GLU A 404 12.65 9.38 -0.48
CA GLU A 404 13.71 8.77 -1.28
C GLU A 404 13.37 8.89 -2.77
N LEU A 405 14.28 9.40 -3.60
CA LEU A 405 14.09 9.45 -5.05
C LEU A 405 14.99 8.44 -5.77
N TYR A 406 14.36 7.57 -6.56
CA TYR A 406 15.02 6.68 -7.50
C TYR A 406 14.84 7.22 -8.91
N PHE A 407 15.91 7.20 -9.70
CA PHE A 407 15.92 7.72 -11.06
C PHE A 407 16.65 6.78 -11.99
N TYR A 408 16.11 6.64 -13.19
CA TYR A 408 16.75 5.98 -14.31
C TYR A 408 16.36 6.66 -15.61
N ALA A 409 17.32 6.83 -16.52
CA ALA A 409 17.04 7.20 -17.89
C ALA A 409 17.96 6.47 -18.87
N ARG A 410 17.44 6.24 -20.07
CA ARG A 410 18.15 5.66 -21.21
C ARG A 410 17.92 6.50 -22.46
N SER A 411 18.98 6.82 -23.18
CA SER A 411 18.90 7.49 -24.48
C SER A 411 18.64 6.52 -25.63
N SER A 412 18.29 7.06 -26.80
CA SER A 412 18.13 6.25 -28.02
C SER A 412 19.42 5.58 -28.50
N SER A 413 20.60 6.07 -28.05
CA SER A 413 21.90 5.44 -28.30
C SER A 413 22.24 4.34 -27.29
N GLY A 414 21.35 4.04 -26.34
CA GLY A 414 21.55 3.02 -25.31
C GLY A 414 22.39 3.46 -24.11
N VAL A 415 22.69 4.74 -23.96
CA VAL A 415 23.42 5.25 -22.79
C VAL A 415 22.46 5.32 -21.61
N GLU A 416 22.83 4.69 -20.51
CA GLU A 416 22.04 4.62 -19.28
C GLU A 416 22.63 5.53 -18.19
N ILE A 417 21.76 6.21 -17.45
CA ILE A 417 22.09 6.99 -16.25
C ILE A 417 21.06 6.72 -15.17
N GLY A 418 21.47 6.73 -13.89
CA GLY A 418 20.56 6.38 -12.81
C GLY A 418 21.19 6.43 -11.42
N THR A 419 20.34 6.41 -10.40
CA THR A 419 20.72 6.35 -8.99
C THR A 419 21.33 4.99 -8.60
N GLY A 420 21.02 3.93 -9.36
CA GLY A 420 21.34 2.56 -8.96
C GLY A 420 20.55 2.20 -7.70
N ARG A 421 21.18 1.47 -6.77
CA ARG A 421 20.51 1.01 -5.53
C ARG A 421 20.29 2.08 -4.47
N VAL A 422 20.99 3.22 -4.56
CA VAL A 422 20.98 4.24 -3.51
C VAL A 422 20.18 5.43 -3.99
N ALA A 423 19.06 5.70 -3.33
CA ALA A 423 18.20 6.84 -3.64
C ALA A 423 18.87 8.20 -3.38
N PHE A 424 18.25 9.28 -3.87
CA PHE A 424 18.51 10.61 -3.35
C PHE A 424 17.71 10.85 -2.08
N GLU A 425 18.41 11.23 -1.02
CA GLU A 425 17.82 11.56 0.28
C GLU A 425 17.79 13.09 0.53
N ASP A 426 18.57 13.88 -0.22
CA ASP A 426 18.57 15.35 -0.15
C ASP A 426 17.53 15.95 -1.11
N LEU A 427 16.28 15.51 -0.94
CA LEU A 427 15.14 16.06 -1.67
C LEU A 427 14.64 17.30 -0.96
N ASP A 428 14.54 18.39 -1.70
CA ASP A 428 13.95 19.64 -1.22
C ASP A 428 12.47 19.69 -1.64
N GLY A 429 11.61 20.16 -0.73
CA GLY A 429 10.19 20.38 -0.98
C GLY A 429 9.90 21.29 -2.18
N SER A 430 10.87 22.09 -2.64
CA SER A 430 10.73 22.90 -3.87
C SER A 430 10.42 22.10 -5.14
N MET A 431 10.67 20.78 -5.16
CA MET A 431 10.28 19.91 -6.29
C MET A 431 8.77 19.66 -6.37
N LEU A 432 8.06 19.76 -5.25
CA LEU A 432 6.61 19.64 -5.20
C LEU A 432 5.99 20.94 -4.75
N THR A 433 5.16 21.52 -5.61
CA THR A 433 4.37 22.69 -5.26
C THR A 433 2.93 22.24 -5.01
N SER A 434 2.40 22.56 -3.84
CA SER A 434 0.96 22.46 -3.61
C SER A 434 0.31 23.65 -4.31
N SER A 435 -0.54 23.40 -5.29
CA SER A 435 -1.26 24.45 -6.02
C SER A 435 -2.61 24.74 -5.34
N GLN A 436 -3.32 25.77 -5.80
CA GLN A 436 -4.70 26.03 -5.37
C GLN A 436 -5.70 24.97 -5.85
N SER A 437 -5.27 23.98 -6.63
CA SER A 437 -6.15 22.95 -7.19
C SER A 437 -5.66 21.52 -6.91
N GLY A 438 -4.43 21.31 -6.43
CA GLY A 438 -3.89 19.99 -6.13
C GLY A 438 -2.37 19.95 -6.02
N VAL A 439 -1.76 18.90 -6.60
CA VAL A 439 -0.33 18.62 -6.49
C VAL A 439 0.36 18.94 -7.81
N ALA A 440 1.50 19.63 -7.75
CA ALA A 440 2.28 19.94 -8.93
C ALA A 440 3.75 19.53 -8.79
N LEU A 441 4.30 18.90 -9.83
CA LEU A 441 5.71 18.57 -9.96
C LEU A 441 6.40 19.68 -10.76
N ASP A 442 7.46 20.25 -10.19
CA ASP A 442 8.31 21.22 -10.88
C ASP A 442 9.40 20.51 -11.69
N LEU A 443 9.24 20.52 -13.01
CA LEU A 443 10.11 19.84 -13.94
C LEU A 443 11.47 20.55 -14.08
N GLN A 444 11.51 21.86 -13.87
CA GLN A 444 12.74 22.65 -13.99
C GLN A 444 13.61 22.47 -12.75
N VAL A 445 13.01 22.45 -11.55
CA VAL A 445 13.72 22.11 -10.32
C VAL A 445 14.23 20.67 -10.38
N LEU A 446 13.39 19.72 -10.81
CA LEU A 446 13.82 18.33 -11.01
C LEU A 446 15.02 18.26 -11.97
N ALA A 447 14.91 18.85 -13.16
CA ALA A 447 15.99 18.87 -14.15
C ALA A 447 17.28 19.51 -13.61
N ALA A 448 17.20 20.63 -12.89
CA ALA A 448 18.34 21.30 -12.29
C ALA A 448 19.04 20.41 -11.24
N ARG A 449 18.28 19.72 -10.39
CA ARG A 449 18.83 18.78 -9.39
C ARG A 449 19.51 17.59 -10.06
N MET A 450 18.90 17.04 -11.11
CA MET A 450 19.49 15.95 -11.90
C MET A 450 20.83 16.37 -12.52
N LYS A 451 20.89 17.56 -13.12
CA LYS A 451 22.12 18.12 -13.70
C LYS A 451 23.20 18.38 -12.65
N GLY A 452 22.82 18.88 -11.48
CA GLY A 452 23.73 19.08 -10.36
C GLY A 452 24.36 17.78 -9.85
N LYS A 453 23.58 16.68 -9.82
CA LYS A 453 24.06 15.37 -9.38
C LYS A 453 24.92 14.66 -10.43
N TYR A 454 24.57 14.79 -11.71
CA TYR A 454 25.30 14.18 -12.82
C TYR A 454 25.91 15.24 -13.73
N PRO A 455 26.88 16.05 -13.25
CA PRO A 455 27.44 17.16 -14.01
C PRO A 455 28.10 16.71 -15.32
N ASN A 456 28.67 15.50 -15.34
CA ASN A 456 29.28 14.91 -16.52
C ASN A 456 28.27 14.42 -17.56
N GLN A 457 26.98 14.36 -17.22
CA GLN A 457 25.89 13.85 -18.06
C GLN A 457 24.89 14.95 -18.44
N ILE A 458 25.21 16.24 -18.20
CA ILE A 458 24.34 17.36 -18.56
C ILE A 458 23.94 17.32 -20.05
N PRO A 459 24.85 17.11 -21.03
CA PRO A 459 24.45 17.04 -22.43
C PRO A 459 23.46 15.91 -22.72
N LEU A 460 23.57 14.78 -22.01
CA LEU A 460 22.64 13.66 -22.15
C LEU A 460 21.26 14.00 -21.58
N LEU A 461 21.23 14.64 -20.42
CA LEU A 461 20.00 15.11 -19.77
C LEU A 461 19.30 16.17 -20.63
N ASP A 462 20.04 17.11 -21.22
CA ASP A 462 19.49 18.10 -22.13
C ASP A 462 18.89 17.44 -23.38
N ASN A 463 19.62 16.51 -24.00
CA ASN A 463 19.11 15.76 -25.16
C ASN A 463 17.85 14.93 -24.85
N LEU A 464 17.70 14.45 -23.61
CA LEU A 464 16.48 13.75 -23.18
C LEU A 464 15.30 14.71 -22.99
N LEU A 465 15.55 15.90 -22.43
CA LEU A 465 14.52 16.90 -22.20
C LEU A 465 14.07 17.60 -23.49
N ASP A 466 14.97 17.75 -24.46
CA ASP A 466 14.71 18.35 -25.77
C ASP A 466 14.26 17.33 -26.82
N ALA A 467 14.13 16.05 -26.44
CA ALA A 467 13.68 15.01 -27.34
C ALA A 467 12.25 15.27 -27.84
N THR A 468 12.05 15.18 -29.15
CA THR A 468 10.75 15.14 -29.81
C THR A 468 10.37 13.72 -30.17
N GLY A 469 9.07 13.48 -30.39
CA GLY A 469 8.51 12.16 -30.67
C GLY A 469 7.25 11.86 -29.89
N THR A 470 6.72 10.65 -30.07
CA THR A 470 5.56 10.17 -29.32
C THR A 470 5.99 9.30 -28.16
N PHE A 471 5.48 9.59 -26.97
CA PHE A 471 5.82 8.92 -25.72
C PHE A 471 4.57 8.42 -25.01
N ASN A 472 4.64 7.21 -24.48
CA ASN A 472 3.71 6.74 -23.47
C ASN A 472 4.12 7.33 -22.13
N VAL A 473 3.16 7.85 -21.38
CA VAL A 473 3.35 8.38 -20.04
C VAL A 473 2.51 7.57 -19.07
N ARG A 474 3.13 7.12 -17.99
CA ARG A 474 2.47 6.36 -16.93
C ARG A 474 2.85 6.96 -15.59
N LEU A 475 1.83 7.39 -14.86
CA LEU A 475 1.94 7.77 -13.46
C LEU A 475 1.33 6.66 -12.61
N VAL A 476 2.05 6.14 -11.64
CA VAL A 476 1.56 5.14 -10.68
C VAL A 476 1.64 5.73 -9.28
N VAL A 477 0.57 5.57 -8.51
CA VAL A 477 0.49 5.96 -7.10
C VAL A 477 0.17 4.72 -6.27
N ASN A 478 1.03 4.40 -5.32
CA ASN A 478 0.86 3.32 -4.35
C ASN A 478 0.31 3.86 -3.03
N GLU A 479 -0.23 2.99 -2.16
CA GLU A 479 -0.75 3.30 -0.81
C GLU A 479 -1.96 4.25 -0.80
N LEU A 480 -2.58 4.46 -1.97
CA LEU A 480 -3.66 5.40 -2.15
C LEU A 480 -4.77 4.83 -3.04
N ASP A 481 -5.99 4.87 -2.54
CA ASP A 481 -7.19 4.68 -3.36
C ASP A 481 -7.46 5.97 -4.14
N LEU A 482 -6.78 6.09 -5.28
CA LEU A 482 -6.95 7.20 -6.23
C LEU A 482 -8.07 6.88 -7.22
N ARG A 483 -8.95 7.84 -7.47
CA ARG A 483 -10.16 7.64 -8.29
C ARG A 483 -10.41 8.76 -9.29
N HIS A 484 -11.25 8.45 -10.25
CA HIS A 484 -11.87 9.44 -11.11
C HIS A 484 -12.82 10.35 -10.31
N ALA A 485 -13.19 11.49 -10.87
CA ALA A 485 -14.10 12.44 -10.23
C ALA A 485 -15.48 11.83 -9.93
N ASP A 486 -15.91 10.84 -10.73
CA ASP A 486 -17.15 10.09 -10.53
C ASP A 486 -17.07 9.01 -9.43
N GLY A 487 -15.90 8.82 -8.82
CA GLY A 487 -15.64 7.83 -7.78
C GLY A 487 -15.33 6.42 -8.31
N SER A 488 -15.19 6.24 -9.63
CA SER A 488 -14.68 5.00 -10.22
C SER A 488 -13.17 4.88 -10.06
N ARG A 489 -12.65 3.66 -9.93
CA ARG A 489 -11.22 3.41 -9.68
C ARG A 489 -10.43 3.42 -10.98
N PHE A 490 -9.24 4.02 -10.98
CA PHE A 490 -8.31 3.82 -12.09
C PHE A 490 -7.77 2.38 -12.12
N GLY A 491 -7.19 2.00 -13.25
CA GLY A 491 -6.53 0.70 -13.42
C GLY A 491 -5.22 0.60 -12.63
N LEU A 492 -4.77 -0.63 -12.37
CA LEU A 492 -3.49 -0.88 -11.70
C LEU A 492 -2.35 -1.03 -12.69
N ARG A 493 -1.18 -0.48 -12.37
CA ARG A 493 0.07 -0.73 -13.11
C ARG A 493 1.27 -0.80 -12.17
N LYS A 494 2.34 -1.37 -12.70
CA LYS A 494 3.65 -1.45 -12.07
C LYS A 494 4.63 -0.55 -12.81
N ILE A 495 5.49 0.13 -12.05
CA ILE A 495 6.70 0.78 -12.55
C ILE A 495 7.88 0.21 -11.78
N SER A 496 8.98 -0.05 -12.47
CA SER A 496 10.21 -0.57 -11.89
C SER A 496 11.37 0.27 -12.39
N VAL A 497 11.93 1.10 -11.52
CA VAL A 497 13.09 1.94 -11.82
C VAL A 497 14.29 1.02 -12.01
N LYS A 498 14.92 1.08 -13.18
CA LYS A 498 16.06 0.20 -13.52
C LYS A 498 17.38 0.69 -12.93
N MET A 499 18.36 -0.20 -12.85
CA MET A 499 19.75 0.14 -12.58
C MET A 499 20.49 0.49 -13.90
N PRO A 500 21.38 1.49 -13.90
CA PRO A 500 22.16 1.89 -15.09
C PRO A 500 23.41 1.02 -15.25
N ASP A 501 23.23 -0.30 -15.39
CA ASP A 501 24.32 -1.27 -15.47
C ASP A 501 24.13 -2.31 -16.59
N GLY A 502 23.15 -2.09 -17.49
CA GLY A 502 22.80 -3.01 -18.57
C GLY A 502 22.26 -4.37 -18.12
N SER A 503 22.14 -4.64 -16.80
CA SER A 503 21.67 -5.92 -16.28
C SER A 503 20.15 -6.05 -16.29
N GLY A 504 19.44 -4.94 -16.48
CA GLY A 504 17.98 -4.87 -16.37
C GLY A 504 17.46 -5.03 -14.93
N ARG A 505 18.34 -5.08 -13.93
CA ARG A 505 17.95 -5.15 -12.52
C ARG A 505 17.17 -3.91 -12.11
N THR A 506 16.27 -4.10 -11.16
CA THR A 506 15.42 -3.04 -10.61
C THR A 506 16.04 -2.44 -9.36
N ALA A 507 16.20 -1.12 -9.35
CA ALA A 507 16.56 -0.33 -8.18
C ALA A 507 15.41 -0.31 -7.16
N GLU A 508 14.22 0.10 -7.61
CA GLU A 508 13.01 0.16 -6.79
C GLU A 508 11.77 -0.06 -7.66
N ARG A 509 10.67 -0.55 -7.09
CA ARG A 509 9.42 -0.77 -7.80
C ARG A 509 8.22 -0.33 -6.97
N ILE A 510 7.18 0.12 -7.65
CA ILE A 510 5.86 0.25 -7.06
C ILE A 510 4.81 -0.34 -7.98
N THR A 511 3.75 -0.84 -7.36
CA THR A 511 2.50 -1.18 -8.02
C THR A 511 1.40 -0.39 -7.36
N GLY A 512 0.47 0.13 -8.15
CA GLY A 512 -0.61 0.93 -7.61
C GLY A 512 -1.54 1.43 -8.69
N THR A 513 -2.32 2.42 -8.30
CA THR A 513 -3.31 3.07 -9.14
C THR A 513 -2.63 3.91 -10.22
N ALA A 514 -3.05 3.78 -11.48
CA ALA A 514 -2.30 4.30 -12.62
C ALA A 514 -3.11 5.24 -13.51
N VAL A 515 -2.51 6.39 -13.80
CA VAL A 515 -2.96 7.32 -14.85
C VAL A 515 -2.09 7.10 -16.07
N LEU A 516 -2.73 6.85 -17.21
CA LEU A 516 -2.07 6.50 -18.46
C LEU A 516 -2.38 7.54 -19.53
N GLY A 517 -1.36 7.89 -20.30
CA GLY A 517 -1.54 8.75 -21.45
C GLY A 517 -0.48 8.58 -22.50
N ARG A 518 -0.67 9.31 -23.58
CA ARG A 518 0.28 9.41 -24.69
C ARG A 518 0.47 10.88 -25.04
N VAL A 519 1.70 11.26 -25.31
CA VAL A 519 2.07 12.64 -25.62
C VAL A 519 2.95 12.65 -26.86
N THR A 520 2.63 13.49 -27.84
CA THR A 520 3.51 13.75 -28.99
C THR A 520 4.13 15.13 -28.84
N PHE A 521 5.47 15.21 -28.81
CA PHE A 521 6.26 16.44 -28.77
C PHE A 521 6.87 16.76 -30.14
#